data_AF-A0A534V6L3-F1
#
_entry.id   AF-A0A534V6L3-F1
#
_cell.length_a   1.000
_cell.length_b   1.000
_cell.length_c   1.000
_cell.angle_alpha   90.00
_cell.angle_beta   90.00
_cell.angle_gamma   90.00
#
_symmetry.space_group_name_H-M   'P 1'
#
loop_
_entity.id
_entity.type
_entity.pdbx_description
1 polymer ?
#
loop_
_entity_poly.entity_id
_entity_poly.type
_entity_poly.pdbx_seq_one_letter_code
_entity_poly.pdbx_strand_id
1 'polypeptide(L)' 'MFWKFVTIFRLIPRVARDWIYSTIARNRYRWFGRTDACMIPTPEIKARFLG' A
#
# COMPACT_ATOMS: atom_id res chain seq x y z
N MET A 1 9.96 -1.65 -22.80
CA MET A 1 11.32 -1.48 -22.23
C MET A 1 11.33 -0.50 -21.04
N PHE A 2 10.37 -0.58 -20.10
CA PHE A 2 10.30 0.37 -18.95
C PHE A 2 10.84 -0.24 -17.64
N TRP A 3 10.76 -1.56 -17.51
CA TRP A 3 11.19 -2.33 -16.34
C TRP A 3 12.66 -2.12 -15.93
N LYS A 4 13.52 -1.72 -16.87
CA LYS A 4 14.93 -1.40 -16.58
C LYS A 4 15.11 -0.15 -15.72
N PHE A 5 14.17 0.80 -15.73
CA PHE A 5 14.27 1.99 -14.87
C PHE A 5 13.93 1.68 -13.41
N VAL A 6 13.16 0.62 -13.14
CA VAL A 6 12.80 0.22 -11.78
C VAL A 6 14.01 -0.32 -11.00
N THR A 7 15.06 -0.77 -11.68
CA THR A 7 16.28 -1.26 -10.99
C THR A 7 17.07 -0.14 -10.31
N ILE A 8 16.89 1.13 -10.70
CA ILE A 8 17.51 2.28 -10.02
C ILE A 8 17.09 2.35 -8.54
N PHE A 9 15.88 1.89 -8.19
CA PHE A 9 15.42 1.84 -6.80
C PHE A 9 16.21 0.83 -5.92
N ARG A 10 17.02 -0.06 -6.53
CA ARG A 10 17.96 -0.92 -5.79
C ARG A 10 19.15 -0.16 -5.23
N LEU A 11 19.54 0.97 -5.84
CA LEU A 11 20.63 1.82 -5.36
C LEU A 11 20.28 2.53 -4.05
N ILE A 12 19.00 2.66 -3.74
CA ILE A 12 18.55 3.32 -2.51
C ILE A 12 19.04 2.49 -1.31
N PRO A 13 19.78 3.10 -0.35
CA PRO A 13 20.24 2.42 0.84
C PRO A 13 19.08 1.83 1.65
N ARG A 14 19.32 0.70 2.32
CA ARG A 14 18.31 0.05 3.19
C ARG A 14 17.76 1.03 4.23
N VAL A 15 18.65 1.79 4.87
CA VAL A 15 18.31 2.78 5.89
C VAL A 15 17.30 3.81 5.39
N ALA A 16 17.49 4.32 4.16
CA ALA A 16 16.56 5.29 3.58
C ALA A 16 15.18 4.65 3.30
N ARG A 17 15.14 3.44 2.74
CA ARG A 17 13.88 2.72 2.51
C ARG A 17 13.13 2.45 3.80
N ASP A 18 13.84 1.98 4.82
CA ASP A 18 13.26 1.63 6.13
C ASP A 18 12.74 2.88 6.85
N TRP A 19 13.44 4.01 6.74
CA TRP A 19 12.99 5.28 7.30
C TRP A 19 11.75 5.82 6.58
N ILE A 20 11.73 5.81 5.24
CA ILE A 20 10.57 6.21 4.43
C ILE A 20 9.38 5.34 4.81
N TYR A 21 9.56 4.02 4.81
CA TYR A 21 8.50 3.07 5.16
C TYR A 21 7.95 3.33 6.56
N SER A 22 8.83 3.52 7.56
CA SER A 22 8.43 3.80 8.93
C SER A 22 7.66 5.11 9.08
N THR A 23 8.03 6.13 8.32
CA THR A 23 7.35 7.43 8.33
C THR A 23 5.96 7.33 7.72
N ILE A 24 5.83 6.66 6.58
CA ILE A 24 4.52 6.43 5.95
C ILE A 24 3.66 5.56 6.86
N ALA A 25 4.20 4.47 7.40
CA ALA A 25 3.47 3.54 8.26
C ALA A 25 2.93 4.21 9.53
N ARG A 26 3.69 5.14 10.14
CA ARG A 26 3.24 5.92 11.30
C ARG A 26 2.15 6.94 10.94
N ASN A 27 2.23 7.55 9.76
CA ASN A 27 1.28 8.57 9.35
C ASN A 27 0.09 8.05 8.53
N ARG A 28 0.03 6.75 8.20
CA ARG A 28 -0.98 6.17 7.30
C ARG A 28 -2.41 6.53 7.69
N TYR A 29 -2.76 6.45 8.97
CA TYR A 29 -4.11 6.78 9.43
C TYR A 29 -4.38 8.28 9.48
N ARG A 30 -3.33 9.10 9.62
CA ARG A 30 -3.45 10.56 9.56
C ARG A 30 -3.62 11.05 8.12
N TRP A 31 -2.99 10.40 7.15
CA TRP A 31 -3.03 10.78 5.75
C TRP A 31 -4.22 10.19 4.99
N PHE A 32 -4.53 8.91 5.23
CA PHE A 32 -5.58 8.19 4.49
C PHE A 32 -6.86 8.01 5.29
N GLY A 33 -6.87 8.42 6.57
CA GLY A 33 -7.96 8.13 7.49
C GLY A 33 -7.90 6.69 8.01
N ARG A 34 -8.81 6.39 8.94
CA ARG A 34 -9.04 5.05 9.47
C ARG A 34 -10.47 4.66 9.14
N THR A 35 -10.67 3.42 8.74
CA THR A 35 -12.01 2.83 8.67
C THR A 35 -12.31 2.19 10.02
N ASP A 36 -13.37 2.64 10.68
CA ASP A 36 -13.73 2.17 12.02
C ASP A 36 -14.48 0.84 12.00
N ALA A 37 -15.03 0.46 10.86
CA ALA A 37 -15.78 -0.79 10.67
C ALA A 37 -15.32 -1.54 9.41
N CYS A 38 -15.44 -2.87 9.45
CA CYS A 38 -15.24 -3.69 8.27
C CYS A 38 -16.37 -3.45 7.27
N MET A 39 -16.04 -3.28 5.99
CA MET A 39 -17.05 -3.18 4.93
C MET A 39 -17.74 -4.54 4.76
N ILE A 40 -19.07 -4.56 4.85
CA ILE A 40 -19.87 -5.72 4.47
C ILE A 40 -20.12 -5.60 2.96
N PRO A 41 -19.67 -6.57 2.14
CA PRO A 41 -19.82 -6.49 0.69
C PRO A 41 -21.31 -6.57 0.30
N THR A 42 -21.73 -5.72 -0.63
CA THR A 42 -23.06 -5.79 -1.23
C THR A 42 -23.20 -7.05 -2.10
N PRO A 43 -24.42 -7.49 -2.44
CA PRO A 43 -24.63 -8.68 -3.28
C PRO A 43 -23.86 -8.63 -4.62
N GLU A 44 -23.75 -7.44 -5.22
CA GLU A 44 -23.04 -7.22 -6.49
C GLU A 44 -21.53 -7.40 -6.32
N ILE A 45 -20.94 -6.89 -5.24
CA ILE A 45 -19.53 -7.09 -4.91
C ILE A 45 -19.28 -8.56 -4.58
N LYS A 46 -20.20 -9.19 -3.85
CA LYS A 46 -20.11 -10.59 -3.47
C LYS A 46 -20.06 -11.53 -4.68
N ALA A 47 -20.83 -11.21 -5.72
CA ALA A 47 -20.85 -11.96 -6.99
C ALA A 47 -19.54 -11.90 -7.78
N ARG A 48 -18.63 -10.96 -7.46
CA ARG A 48 -17.31 -10.85 -8.10
C ARG A 48 -16.23 -11.69 -7.42
N PHE A 49 -16.47 -12.17 -6.20
CA PHE A 49 -15.54 -13.10 -5.57
C PHE A 49 -15.62 -14.45 -6.32
N LEU A 50 -14.46 -14.96 -6.71
CA LEU A 50 -14.32 -16.31 -7.24
C LEU A 50 -14.47 -17.26 -6.04
N GLY A 51 -15.71 -17.70 -5.80
CA GLY A 51 -16.04 -18.78 -4.88
C GLY A 51 -15.87 -20.14 -5.52
#